data_AF-A0A3B8QSY4-F1
#
_entry.id   AF-A0A3B8QSY4-F1
#
_cell.length_a   1.000
_cell.length_b   1.000
_cell.length_c   1.000
_cell.angle_alpha   90.00
_cell.angle_beta   90.00
_cell.angle_gamma   90.00
#
_symmetry.space_group_name_H-M   'P 1'
#
loop_
_entity.id
_entity.type
_entity.pdbx_description
1 polymer ?
#
loop_
_entity_poly.entity_id
_entity_poly.type
_entity_poly.pdbx_seq_one_letter_code
_entity_poly.pdbx_strand_id
1 'polypeptide(L)'
;MNLIDDPSDGLNAPEFSVSDISTAVKRLIEGEFSYVKIRGEVGRVSRPRSGHVYLDLKDDRSVISGILWKGVASHMQTQPEEG
;
A
#
# COMPACT_ATOMS: atom_id res chain seq x y z
N MET A 1 -13.64 17.17 -12.83
CA MET A 1 -13.25 16.36 -14.00
C MET A 1 -12.66 15.08 -13.46
N ASN A 2 -13.35 13.95 -13.64
CA ASN A 2 -12.82 12.65 -13.22
C ASN A 2 -11.61 12.34 -14.09
N LEU A 3 -10.55 11.80 -13.50
CA LEU A 3 -9.33 11.45 -14.22
C LEU A 3 -9.58 10.44 -15.35
N ILE A 4 -10.70 9.72 -15.32
CA ILE A 4 -10.96 8.52 -16.13
C ILE A 4 -12.11 8.70 -17.14
N ASP A 5 -12.96 9.73 -16.98
CA ASP A 5 -14.19 9.85 -17.76
C ASP A 5 -14.05 10.87 -18.90
N ASP A 6 -13.60 10.40 -20.07
CA ASP A 6 -14.12 10.81 -21.39
C ASP A 6 -13.42 10.00 -22.51
N PRO A 7 -13.86 8.76 -22.81
CA PRO A 7 -13.43 8.09 -24.02
C PRO A 7 -14.06 8.79 -25.23
N SER A 8 -13.21 9.33 -26.11
CA SER A 8 -13.64 9.76 -27.44
C SER A 8 -13.67 8.54 -28.35
N ASP A 9 -14.87 8.19 -28.83
CA ASP A 9 -15.07 7.03 -29.71
C ASP A 9 -14.12 7.10 -30.92
N GLY A 10 -13.37 6.01 -31.15
CA GLY A 10 -12.46 5.85 -32.29
C GLY A 10 -11.03 6.36 -32.07
N LEU A 11 -10.69 6.88 -30.89
CA LEU A 11 -9.30 7.21 -30.50
C LEU A 11 -8.77 6.23 -29.45
N ASN A 12 -7.44 6.11 -29.36
CA ASN A 12 -6.81 5.41 -28.24
C ASN A 12 -7.17 6.11 -26.92
N ALA A 13 -7.27 5.34 -25.84
CA ALA A 13 -7.45 5.90 -24.51
C ALA A 13 -6.34 6.92 -24.20
N PRO A 14 -6.65 8.03 -23.49
CA PRO A 14 -5.65 9.01 -23.08
C PRO A 14 -4.50 8.37 -22.30
N GLU A 15 -3.27 8.80 -22.58
CA GLU A 15 -2.10 8.37 -21.81
C GLU A 15 -2.06 9.09 -20.46
N PHE A 16 -1.78 8.34 -19.40
CA PHE A 16 -1.52 8.89 -18.06
C PHE A 16 -0.05 8.75 -17.73
N SER A 17 0.52 9.76 -17.08
CA SER A 17 1.83 9.60 -16.47
C SER A 17 1.74 8.68 -15.25
N VAL A 18 2.87 8.08 -14.86
CA VAL A 18 2.98 7.30 -13.63
C VAL A 18 2.56 8.14 -12.40
N SER A 19 2.87 9.43 -12.42
CA SER A 19 2.49 10.37 -11.35
C SER A 19 0.97 10.59 -11.26
N ASP A 20 0.27 10.61 -12.39
CA ASP A 20 -1.19 10.79 -12.43
C ASP A 20 -1.88 9.61 -11.75
N ILE A 21 -1.52 8.39 -12.16
CA ILE A 21 -2.07 7.16 -11.57
C ILE A 21 -1.69 7.03 -10.09
N SER A 22 -0.43 7.28 -9.74
CA SER A 22 0.04 7.20 -8.34
C SER A 22 -0.72 8.16 -7.43
N THR A 23 -0.98 9.38 -7.92
CA THR A 23 -1.74 10.39 -7.17
C THR A 23 -3.20 10.01 -7.03
N ALA A 24 -3.82 9.47 -8.08
CA ALA A 24 -5.21 9.02 -8.05
C ALA A 24 -5.41 7.85 -7.09
N VAL A 25 -4.55 6.83 -7.16
CA VAL A 25 -4.57 5.67 -6.27
C VAL A 25 -4.39 6.10 -4.81
N LYS A 26 -3.44 7.00 -4.54
CA LYS A 26 -3.24 7.55 -3.20
C LYS A 26 -4.51 8.22 -2.67
N ARG A 27 -5.14 9.11 -3.45
CA ARG A 27 -6.37 9.81 -3.05
C ARG A 27 -7.52 8.85 -2.76
N LEU A 28 -7.69 7.83 -3.60
CA LEU A 28 -8.74 6.83 -3.41
C LEU A 28 -8.53 6.04 -2.10
N ILE A 29 -7.30 5.56 -1.87
CA ILE A 29 -6.97 4.79 -0.66
C ILE A 29 -7.13 5.66 0.58
N GLU A 30 -6.61 6.89 0.59
CA GLU A 30 -6.70 7.80 1.74
C GLU A 30 -8.15 8.26 2.02
N GLY A 31 -8.98 8.36 0.98
CA GLY A 31 -10.40 8.71 1.11
C GLY A 31 -11.26 7.57 1.66
N GLU A 32 -11.18 6.40 1.04
CA GLU A 32 -12.04 5.25 1.36
C GLU A 32 -11.56 4.48 2.62
N PHE A 33 -10.26 4.45 2.88
CA PHE A 33 -9.64 3.65 3.96
C PHE A 33 -8.84 4.52 4.94
N SER A 34 -9.38 5.69 5.30
CA SER A 34 -8.70 6.65 6.19
C SER A 34 -8.28 6.08 7.56
N TYR A 35 -9.08 5.19 8.16
CA TYR A 35 -8.73 4.49 9.39
C TYR A 35 -9.34 3.09 9.43
N VAL A 36 -8.51 2.06 9.25
CA VAL A 36 -8.93 0.67 9.26
C VAL A 36 -8.01 -0.20 10.11
N LYS A 37 -8.56 -1.31 10.61
CA LYS A 37 -7.82 -2.34 11.31
C LYS A 37 -7.89 -3.64 10.52
N ILE A 38 -6.74 -4.23 10.24
CA ILE A 38 -6.60 -5.46 9.46
C ILE A 38 -5.98 -6.53 10.35
N ARG A 39 -6.36 -7.79 10.12
CA ARG A 39 -5.73 -8.97 10.72
C ARG A 39 -5.29 -9.92 9.61
N GLY A 40 -4.09 -10.43 9.72
CA GLY A 40 -3.52 -11.44 8.82
C GLY A 40 -2.30 -12.07 9.45
N GLU A 41 -1.83 -13.15 8.86
CA GLU A 41 -0.54 -13.76 9.17
C GLU A 41 0.59 -12.84 8.71
N VAL A 42 1.64 -12.73 9.51
CA VAL A 42 2.83 -11.95 9.16
C VAL A 42 3.80 -12.84 8.38
N GLY A 43 4.26 -12.34 7.22
CA GLY A 43 5.26 -13.04 6.42
C GLY A 43 6.30 -12.10 5.82
N ARG A 44 7.39 -12.67 5.27
CA ARG A 44 8.46 -11.95 4.58
C ARG A 44 9.00 -10.74 5.37
N VAL A 45 9.28 -10.94 6.66
CA VAL A 45 9.77 -9.88 7.55
C VAL A 45 11.24 -9.59 7.24
N SER A 46 11.53 -8.36 6.82
CA SER A 46 12.89 -7.88 6.55
C SER A 46 13.23 -6.67 7.42
N ARG A 47 14.41 -6.71 8.04
CA ARG A 47 14.91 -5.70 8.99
C ARG A 47 16.28 -5.14 8.56
N PRO A 48 16.35 -4.35 7.47
CA PRO A 48 17.60 -3.77 6.99
C PRO A 48 18.20 -2.73 7.95
N ARG A 49 19.46 -2.34 7.71
CA ARG A 49 20.22 -1.37 8.53
C ARG A 49 19.58 0.03 8.64
N SER A 50 18.65 0.39 7.75
CA SER A 50 17.90 1.65 7.87
C SER A 50 16.99 1.69 9.11
N GLY A 51 16.67 0.53 9.68
CA GLY A 51 15.78 0.39 10.83
C GLY A 51 14.29 0.39 10.47
N HIS A 52 13.94 0.42 9.18
CA HIS A 52 12.59 0.11 8.71
C HIS A 52 12.35 -1.39 8.79
N VAL A 53 11.11 -1.78 9.03
CA VAL A 53 10.68 -3.18 8.92
C VAL A 53 9.74 -3.29 7.74
N TYR A 54 10.07 -4.18 6.81
CA TYR A 54 9.21 -4.55 5.70
C TYR A 54 8.57 -5.87 6.05
N LEU A 55 7.27 -6.02 5.78
CA LEU A 55 6.53 -7.25 6.05
C LEU A 55 5.34 -7.35 5.11
N ASP A 56 4.78 -8.54 5.03
CA ASP A 56 3.46 -8.77 4.47
C ASP A 56 2.46 -9.15 5.54
N LEU A 57 1.21 -8.76 5.30
CA LEU A 57 0.03 -9.31 5.97
C LEU A 57 -0.76 -10.15 4.96
N LYS A 58 -1.11 -11.38 5.35
CA LYS A 58 -1.75 -12.35 4.47
C LYS A 58 -3.00 -12.98 5.08
N ASP A 59 -3.93 -13.35 4.20
CA ASP A 59 -5.00 -14.30 4.46
C ASP A 59 -5.01 -15.39 3.38
N ASP A 60 -6.03 -16.23 3.37
CA ASP A 60 -6.14 -17.36 2.43
C ASP A 60 -6.17 -16.95 0.94
N ARG A 61 -6.48 -15.67 0.63
CA ARG A 61 -6.73 -15.21 -0.74
C ARG A 61 -5.93 -13.98 -1.15
N SER A 62 -5.37 -13.25 -0.19
CA SER A 62 -4.84 -11.90 -0.41
C SER A 62 -3.56 -11.64 0.38
N VAL A 63 -2.74 -10.72 -0.15
CA VAL A 63 -1.51 -10.26 0.47
C VAL A 63 -1.42 -8.75 0.38
N ILE A 64 -1.05 -8.10 1.48
CA ILE A 64 -0.71 -6.67 1.53
C ILE A 64 0.73 -6.54 2.01
N SER A 65 1.59 -5.94 1.19
CA SER A 65 2.93 -5.56 1.62
C SER A 65 2.91 -4.22 2.34
N GLY A 66 3.66 -4.11 3.43
CA GLY A 66 3.69 -2.96 4.31
C GLY A 66 5.10 -2.59 4.78
N ILE A 67 5.23 -1.34 5.20
CA ILE A 67 6.45 -0.79 5.78
C ILE A 67 6.10 -0.21 7.15
N LEU A 68 6.82 -0.65 8.17
CA LEU A 68 6.90 0.03 9.46
C LEU A 68 8.11 0.95 9.43
N TRP A 69 7.85 2.24 9.44
CA TRP A 69 8.90 3.26 9.50
C TRP A 69 9.72 3.13 10.78
N LYS A 70 10.99 3.52 10.74
CA LYS A 70 11.96 3.29 11.83
C LYS A 70 11.45 3.85 13.15
N GLY A 71 10.89 5.05 13.10
CA GLY A 71 10.32 5.72 14.27
C GLY A 71 9.11 5.00 14.85
N VAL A 72 8.35 4.24 14.07
CA VAL A 72 7.24 3.41 14.60
C VAL A 72 7.80 2.08 15.08
N ALA A 73 8.58 1.40 14.23
CA ALA A 73 9.16 0.09 14.51
C ALA A 73 10.00 0.07 15.80
N SER A 74 10.79 1.13 16.08
CA SER A 74 11.63 1.19 17.27
C SER A 74 10.87 1.27 18.59
N HIS A 75 9.59 1.64 18.55
CA HIS A 75 8.75 1.78 19.76
C HIS A 75 7.76 0.61 19.93
N MET A 76 7.77 -0.37 19.03
CA MET A 76 6.90 -1.54 19.16
C MET A 76 7.39 -2.44 20.29
N GLN A 77 6.49 -2.76 21.22
CA GLN A 77 6.75 -3.72 22.31
C GLN A 77 7.04 -5.12 21.78
N THR A 78 6.31 -5.53 20.74
CA THR A 78 6.49 -6.81 20.04
C THR A 78 6.85 -6.53 18.61
N GLN A 79 7.98 -7.05 18.15
CA GLN A 79 8.42 -6.91 16.77
C GLN A 79 7.70 -7.95 15.89
N PRO A 80 7.33 -7.62 14.64
CA PRO A 80 6.72 -8.59 13.74
C PRO A 80 7.69 -9.74 13.45
N GLU A 81 7.21 -10.96 13.51
CA GLU A 81 7.95 -12.18 13.18
C GLU A 81 7.15 -13.01 12.17
N GLU A 82 7.82 -13.88 11.42
CA GLU A 82 7.13 -14.74 10.46
C GLU A 82 6.50 -15.94 11.19
N GLY A 83 5.24 -16.26 10.86
CA GLY A 83 4.49 -17.38 11.43
C GLY A 83 3.17 -16.98 12.07
#